data_AF-A0A3P7NNW2-F1
#
_entry.id   AF-A0A3P7NNW2-F1
#
_cell.length_a   1.000
_cell.length_b   1.000
_cell.length_c   1.000
_cell.angle_alpha   90.00
_cell.angle_beta   90.00
_cell.angle_gamma   90.00
#
_symmetry.space_group_name_H-M   'P 1'
#
loop_
_entity.id
_entity.type
_entity.pdbx_description
1 polymer ?
#
loop_
_entity_poly.entity_id
_entity_poly.type
_entity_poly.pdbx_seq_one_letter_code
_entity_poly.pdbx_strand_id
1 'polypeptide(L)'
;SKNSTVNSDKSQEQAASQSSLSTATTPTAERRYVMAWEELVSTERSYVRFLQAVCEVFSGDSTKAASSELPPLPRAIHDNRALIIVNMPDQLRFHRDRFLPQLIACDGDAEKIKKLFQNSFSSMVDLYSAYCRHYERASQIALTLECDPVHSQWMSQYNLYLHALESADELTLQDSSTEPAADEDSTEQTTNGGGATARRRTSTPSRPVLSFSARLLSPAQRFQRYHLLLDRLKGYATNGTEKECLSKAHQEMVDLCTTVNTLMRIPVLTVSSCICINALNSV
;
A
#
# COMPACT_ATOMS: atom_id res chain seq x y z
N SER A 1 -38.73 -82.85 1.31
CA SER A 1 -39.66 -81.85 1.89
C SER A 1 -39.65 -80.59 1.06
N LYS A 2 -40.83 -80.23 0.54
CA LYS A 2 -41.36 -78.87 0.19
C LYS A 2 -40.46 -77.98 -0.70
N ASN A 3 -40.87 -77.80 -1.96
CA ASN A 3 -41.53 -76.59 -2.52
C ASN A 3 -40.55 -75.42 -2.74
N SER A 4 -40.57 -74.59 -3.77
CA SER A 4 -41.26 -74.44 -5.06
C SER A 4 -40.96 -72.99 -5.48
N THR A 5 -40.95 -72.69 -6.79
CA THR A 5 -41.26 -71.36 -7.37
C THR A 5 -40.05 -70.39 -7.47
N VAL A 6 -39.47 -70.16 -8.66
CA VAL A 6 -39.94 -69.29 -9.79
C VAL A 6 -39.92 -67.81 -9.38
N ASN A 7 -39.51 -66.82 -10.16
CA ASN A 7 -38.79 -66.62 -11.43
C ASN A 7 -38.87 -65.09 -11.66
N SER A 8 -38.02 -64.55 -12.53
CA SER A 8 -38.32 -63.36 -13.37
C SER A 8 -38.40 -61.96 -12.73
N ASP A 9 -38.09 -60.85 -13.39
CA ASP A 9 -37.35 -60.48 -14.59
C ASP A 9 -37.44 -58.93 -14.69
N LYS A 10 -36.70 -58.35 -15.63
CA LYS A 10 -36.80 -56.98 -16.21
C LYS A 10 -35.92 -55.85 -15.65
N SER A 11 -34.80 -55.68 -16.37
CA SER A 11 -34.52 -54.58 -17.32
C SER A 11 -34.90 -53.14 -16.95
N GLN A 12 -33.90 -52.26 -16.95
CA GLN A 12 -33.88 -51.11 -17.87
C GLN A 12 -32.50 -50.45 -18.00
N GLU A 13 -32.17 -50.21 -19.26
CA GLU A 13 -31.04 -49.50 -19.83
C GLU A 13 -31.33 -48.00 -19.87
N GLN A 14 -30.35 -47.15 -19.55
CA GLN A 14 -30.30 -45.78 -20.07
C GLN A 14 -28.91 -45.16 -19.92
N ALA A 15 -28.27 -44.94 -21.07
CA ALA A 15 -27.14 -44.06 -21.27
C ALA A 15 -27.60 -42.59 -21.21
N ALA A 16 -26.89 -41.75 -20.45
CA ALA A 16 -26.81 -40.30 -20.69
C ALA A 16 -25.65 -39.69 -19.88
N SER A 17 -24.62 -39.27 -20.60
CA SER A 17 -23.90 -38.01 -20.39
C SER A 17 -23.50 -37.60 -18.96
N GLN A 18 -22.28 -37.94 -18.55
CA GLN A 18 -21.54 -37.17 -17.54
C GLN A 18 -20.26 -36.61 -18.17
N SER A 19 -20.46 -35.68 -19.10
CA SER A 19 -19.49 -34.64 -19.41
C SER A 19 -19.97 -33.35 -18.74
N SER A 20 -19.02 -32.54 -18.28
CA SER A 20 -19.16 -31.20 -17.70
C SER A 20 -19.72 -31.11 -16.27
N LEU A 21 -18.82 -31.17 -15.29
CA LEU A 21 -18.90 -30.27 -14.14
C LEU A 21 -17.66 -29.37 -14.13
N SER A 22 -17.61 -28.51 -15.14
CA SER A 22 -16.76 -27.33 -15.16
C SER A 22 -17.24 -26.35 -14.07
N THR A 23 -16.50 -26.32 -12.97
CA THR A 23 -16.14 -25.12 -12.18
C THR A 23 -17.06 -23.91 -12.33
N ALA A 24 -18.09 -23.84 -11.49
CA ALA A 24 -18.92 -22.64 -11.31
C ALA A 24 -18.33 -21.69 -10.25
N THR A 25 -17.12 -21.19 -10.47
CA THR A 25 -16.46 -20.21 -9.54
C THR A 25 -16.09 -18.87 -10.22
N THR A 26 -16.59 -18.59 -11.42
CA THR A 26 -15.78 -17.99 -12.50
C THR A 26 -16.09 -16.56 -12.98
N PRO A 27 -16.69 -15.65 -12.18
CA PRO A 27 -16.45 -14.21 -12.45
C PRO A 27 -16.01 -13.40 -11.22
N THR A 28 -16.43 -13.82 -10.02
CA THR A 28 -16.25 -13.02 -8.80
C THR A 28 -14.89 -13.22 -8.16
N ALA A 29 -14.27 -14.40 -8.31
CA ALA A 29 -12.93 -14.67 -7.77
C ALA A 29 -11.85 -13.98 -8.61
N GLU A 30 -11.91 -14.10 -9.93
CA GLU A 30 -11.02 -13.41 -10.87
C GLU A 30 -11.10 -11.88 -10.72
N ARG A 31 -12.32 -11.31 -10.61
CA ARG A 31 -12.47 -9.88 -10.36
C ARG A 31 -11.83 -9.45 -9.04
N ARG A 32 -11.99 -10.25 -7.98
CA ARG A 32 -11.36 -9.99 -6.67
C ARG A 32 -9.84 -10.12 -6.72
N TYR A 33 -9.32 -11.04 -7.51
CA TYR A 33 -7.88 -11.19 -7.76
C TYR A 33 -7.32 -9.93 -8.43
N VAL A 34 -7.95 -9.47 -9.52
CA VAL A 34 -7.57 -8.24 -10.22
C VAL A 34 -7.61 -7.04 -9.27
N MET A 35 -8.66 -6.90 -8.46
CA MET A 35 -8.74 -5.81 -7.47
C MET A 35 -7.64 -5.88 -6.40
N ALA A 36 -7.31 -7.08 -5.90
CA ALA A 36 -6.23 -7.27 -4.93
C ALA A 36 -4.84 -6.98 -5.54
N TRP A 37 -4.65 -7.33 -6.82
CA TRP A 37 -3.46 -6.98 -7.58
C TRP A 37 -3.33 -5.46 -7.78
N GLU A 38 -4.41 -4.81 -8.23
CA GLU A 38 -4.48 -3.36 -8.39
C GLU A 38 -4.21 -2.64 -7.05
N GLU A 39 -4.73 -3.15 -5.94
CA GLU A 39 -4.44 -2.64 -4.60
C GLU A 39 -2.95 -2.75 -4.24
N LEU A 40 -2.31 -3.89 -4.50
CA LEU A 40 -0.88 -4.09 -4.23
C LEU A 40 -0.03 -3.06 -5.01
N VAL A 41 -0.31 -2.88 -6.30
CA VAL A 41 0.39 -1.91 -7.16
C VAL A 41 0.07 -0.47 -6.74
N SER A 42 -1.21 -0.16 -6.52
CA SER A 42 -1.66 1.18 -6.12
C SER A 42 -1.02 1.62 -4.80
N THR A 43 -1.04 0.75 -3.79
CA THR A 43 -0.40 1.04 -2.50
C THR A 43 1.12 1.16 -2.61
N GLU A 44 1.77 0.48 -3.56
CA GLU A 44 3.20 0.68 -3.83
C GLU A 44 3.46 2.05 -4.45
N ARG A 45 2.66 2.46 -5.43
CA ARG A 45 2.78 3.80 -6.03
C ARG A 45 2.58 4.88 -4.98
N SER A 46 1.58 4.74 -4.10
CA SER A 46 1.36 5.68 -3.00
C SER A 46 2.54 5.71 -2.01
N TYR A 47 3.16 4.57 -1.72
CA TYR A 47 4.34 4.51 -0.87
C TYR A 47 5.56 5.20 -1.52
N VAL A 48 5.81 4.97 -2.81
CA VAL A 48 6.86 5.67 -3.56
C VAL A 48 6.63 7.18 -3.55
N ARG A 49 5.39 7.63 -3.78
CA ARG A 49 5.03 9.05 -3.71
C ARG A 49 5.28 9.65 -2.35
N PHE A 50 4.88 8.96 -1.28
CA PHE A 50 5.18 9.37 0.09
C PHE A 50 6.69 9.57 0.29
N LEU A 51 7.50 8.61 -0.13
CA LEU A 51 8.96 8.71 -0.03
C LEU A 51 9.52 9.87 -0.86
N GLN A 52 8.98 10.13 -2.06
CA GLN A 52 9.35 11.28 -2.89
C GLN A 52 9.03 12.59 -2.17
N ALA A 53 7.79 12.76 -1.69
CA ALA A 53 7.37 13.95 -0.97
C ALA A 53 8.28 14.22 0.24
N VAL A 54 8.56 13.21 1.07
CA VAL A 54 9.47 13.35 2.21
C VAL A 54 10.88 13.73 1.76
N CYS A 55 11.44 13.04 0.76
CA CYS A 55 12.78 13.36 0.29
C CYS A 55 12.86 14.77 -0.30
N GLU A 56 11.85 15.22 -1.03
CA GLU A 56 11.80 16.56 -1.63
C GLU A 56 11.68 17.66 -0.59
N VAL A 57 10.77 17.52 0.37
CA VAL A 57 10.58 18.47 1.48
C VAL A 57 11.86 18.62 2.29
N PHE A 58 12.52 17.50 2.57
CA PHE A 58 13.79 17.48 3.28
C PHE A 58 15.00 17.54 2.34
N SER A 59 14.89 17.96 1.07
CA SER A 59 16.04 18.10 0.17
C SER A 59 16.85 19.38 0.43
N GLY A 60 16.25 20.37 1.09
CA GLY A 60 16.90 21.65 1.40
C GLY A 60 17.30 22.47 0.17
N ASP A 61 16.74 22.12 -1.00
CA ASP A 61 16.95 22.86 -2.22
C ASP A 61 16.20 24.20 -2.11
N SER A 62 16.98 25.27 -1.91
CA SER A 62 16.48 26.63 -1.69
C SER A 62 15.55 27.12 -2.81
N THR A 63 15.68 26.57 -4.03
CA THR A 63 14.84 26.92 -5.19
C THR A 63 13.41 26.41 -5.03
N LYS A 64 13.23 25.19 -4.50
CA LYS A 64 11.91 24.61 -4.19
C LYS A 64 11.30 25.21 -2.92
N ALA A 65 12.14 25.53 -1.93
CA ALA A 65 11.68 26.21 -0.70
C ALA A 65 11.08 27.59 -1.00
N ALA A 66 11.68 28.35 -1.94
CA ALA A 66 11.18 29.65 -2.38
C ALA A 66 9.81 29.58 -3.08
N SER A 67 9.55 28.51 -3.85
CA SER A 67 8.22 28.27 -4.46
C SER A 67 7.18 27.70 -3.51
N SER A 68 7.63 27.17 -2.36
CA SER A 68 6.82 26.39 -1.42
C SER A 68 6.39 27.18 -0.17
N GLU A 69 6.86 28.42 0.00
CA GLU A 69 6.70 29.23 1.22
C GLU A 69 7.19 28.55 2.52
N LEU A 70 7.95 27.47 2.41
CA LEU A 70 8.41 26.71 3.57
C LEU A 70 9.58 27.42 4.28
N PRO A 71 9.59 27.45 5.62
CA PRO A 71 10.74 27.92 6.37
C PRO A 71 11.99 27.06 6.07
N PRO A 72 13.20 27.65 6.11
CA PRO A 72 14.44 26.91 5.88
C PRO A 72 14.62 25.82 6.93
N LEU A 73 15.31 24.74 6.55
CA LEU A 73 15.64 23.66 7.48
C LEU A 73 16.52 24.17 8.63
N PRO A 74 16.28 23.76 9.88
CA PRO A 74 17.21 23.94 10.98
C PRO A 74 18.60 23.41 10.58
N ARG A 75 19.66 24.14 10.93
CA ARG A 75 21.04 23.82 10.50
C ARG A 75 21.43 22.36 10.76
N ALA A 76 21.13 21.84 11.95
CA ALA A 76 21.43 20.44 12.30
C ALA A 76 20.77 19.42 11.34
N ILE A 77 19.55 19.70 10.87
CA ILE A 77 18.78 18.84 9.96
C ILE A 77 19.25 19.04 8.52
N HIS A 78 19.59 20.28 8.15
CA HIS A 78 20.17 20.58 6.85
C HIS A 78 21.50 19.85 6.65
N ASP A 79 22.38 19.88 7.65
CA ASP A 79 23.72 19.30 7.61
C ASP A 79 23.68 17.77 7.69
N ASN A 80 22.69 17.21 8.39
CA ASN A 80 22.49 15.77 8.48
C ASN A 80 21.00 15.39 8.48
N ARG A 81 20.44 15.27 7.28
CA ARG A 81 19.02 14.92 7.06
C ARG A 81 18.67 13.54 7.61
N ALA A 82 19.64 12.62 7.64
CA ALA A 82 19.44 11.26 8.15
C ALA A 82 19.06 11.22 9.63
N LEU A 83 19.24 12.31 10.37
CA LEU A 83 18.70 12.46 11.74
C LEU A 83 17.18 12.37 11.80
N ILE A 84 16.50 12.80 10.74
CA ILE A 84 15.04 12.86 10.64
C ILE A 84 14.53 11.80 9.67
N ILE A 85 15.04 11.78 8.44
CA ILE A 85 14.52 10.89 7.38
C ILE A 85 15.24 9.53 7.31
N VAL A 86 16.21 9.27 8.18
CA VAL A 86 16.98 8.02 8.24
C VAL A 86 17.56 7.67 6.86
N ASN A 87 17.19 6.53 6.28
CA ASN A 87 17.58 6.06 4.95
C ASN A 87 16.40 6.06 3.97
N MET A 88 15.36 6.88 4.19
CA MET A 88 14.24 7.03 3.25
C MET A 88 14.69 7.36 1.80
N PRO A 89 15.77 8.12 1.55
CA PRO A 89 16.28 8.30 0.18
C PRO A 89 16.74 7.00 -0.49
N ASP A 90 17.34 6.08 0.27
CA ASP A 90 17.72 4.76 -0.24
C ASP A 90 16.50 3.89 -0.49
N GLN A 91 15.51 3.98 0.38
CA GLN A 91 14.23 3.31 0.18
C GLN A 91 13.52 3.83 -1.07
N LEU A 92 13.53 5.14 -1.28
CA LEU A 92 12.96 5.75 -2.47
C LEU A 92 13.63 5.20 -3.72
N ARG A 93 14.97 5.20 -3.77
CA ARG A 93 15.73 4.68 -4.91
C ARG A 93 15.40 3.22 -5.18
N PHE A 94 15.36 2.38 -4.15
CA PHE A 94 15.00 0.97 -4.31
C PHE A 94 13.56 0.79 -4.81
N HIS A 95 12.59 1.44 -4.16
CA HIS A 95 11.17 1.25 -4.47
C HIS A 95 10.79 1.85 -5.83
N ARG A 96 11.25 3.07 -6.13
CA ARG A 96 10.96 3.79 -7.39
C ARG A 96 11.71 3.20 -8.59
N ASP A 97 13.01 2.97 -8.45
CA ASP A 97 13.87 2.69 -9.61
C ASP A 97 13.99 1.20 -9.92
N ARG A 98 13.75 0.32 -8.92
CA ARG A 98 13.87 -1.13 -9.07
C ARG A 98 12.56 -1.87 -8.84
N PHE A 99 11.94 -1.71 -7.67
CA PHE A 99 10.86 -2.59 -7.24
C PHE A 99 9.53 -2.32 -7.96
N LEU A 100 9.03 -1.08 -7.94
CA LEU A 100 7.74 -0.70 -8.55
C LEU A 100 7.70 -1.00 -10.07
N PRO A 101 8.72 -0.67 -10.88
CA PRO A 101 8.70 -1.02 -12.31
C PRO A 101 8.60 -2.53 -12.55
N GLN A 102 9.33 -3.33 -11.78
CA GLN A 102 9.28 -4.80 -11.89
C GLN A 102 7.95 -5.36 -11.36
N LEU A 103 7.37 -4.76 -10.33
CA LEU A 103 6.05 -5.12 -9.83
C LEU A 103 4.99 -4.88 -10.93
N ILE A 104 5.00 -3.71 -11.58
CA ILE A 104 4.09 -3.44 -12.69
C ILE A 104 4.28 -4.46 -13.81
N ALA A 105 5.52 -4.82 -14.15
CA ALA A 105 5.84 -5.80 -15.20
C ALA A 105 5.41 -7.25 -14.88
N CYS A 106 5.09 -7.55 -13.61
CA CYS A 106 4.50 -8.83 -13.25
C CYS A 106 3.09 -8.99 -13.82
N ASP A 107 2.33 -7.89 -13.95
CA ASP A 107 0.99 -7.88 -14.55
C ASP A 107 0.04 -8.95 -13.94
N GLY A 108 0.09 -9.11 -12.62
CA GLY A 108 -0.74 -10.08 -11.90
C GLY A 108 -0.29 -11.54 -12.01
N ASP A 109 0.75 -11.86 -12.79
CA ASP A 109 1.26 -13.22 -12.95
C ASP A 109 1.94 -13.72 -11.66
N ALA A 110 1.40 -14.79 -11.08
CA ALA A 110 1.84 -15.34 -9.81
C ALA A 110 3.31 -15.80 -9.79
N GLU A 111 3.83 -16.33 -10.91
CA GLU A 111 5.20 -16.84 -11.00
C GLU A 111 6.20 -15.67 -11.07
N LYS A 112 5.88 -14.60 -11.81
CA LYS A 112 6.66 -13.37 -11.83
C LYS A 112 6.66 -12.68 -10.48
N ILE A 113 5.50 -12.59 -9.82
CA ILE A 113 5.36 -12.02 -8.47
C ILE A 113 6.28 -12.78 -7.50
N LYS A 114 6.22 -14.11 -7.49
CA LYS A 114 7.11 -14.94 -6.66
C LYS A 114 8.58 -14.61 -6.91
N LYS A 115 9.02 -14.62 -8.16
CA LYS A 115 10.42 -14.31 -8.52
C LYS A 115 10.83 -12.91 -8.10
N LEU A 116 9.96 -11.92 -8.24
CA LEU A 116 10.23 -10.54 -7.83
C LEU A 116 10.53 -10.45 -6.33
N PHE A 117 9.68 -11.03 -5.50
CA PHE A 117 9.86 -11.00 -4.04
C PHE A 117 11.11 -11.77 -3.60
N GLN A 118 11.38 -12.93 -4.20
CA GLN A 118 12.60 -13.71 -3.96
C GLN A 118 13.87 -12.92 -4.32
N ASN A 119 13.91 -12.32 -5.51
CA ASN A 119 15.05 -11.54 -6.00
C ASN A 119 15.25 -10.22 -5.23
N SER A 120 14.22 -9.76 -4.52
CA SER A 120 14.23 -8.52 -3.75
C SER A 120 14.52 -8.76 -2.27
N PHE A 121 14.40 -10.00 -1.78
CA PHE A 121 14.49 -10.36 -0.35
C PHE A 121 15.74 -9.78 0.32
N SER A 122 16.94 -10.13 -0.16
CA SER A 122 18.20 -9.68 0.45
C SER A 122 18.32 -8.16 0.47
N SER A 123 17.94 -7.48 -0.62
CA SER A 123 17.95 -6.02 -0.66
C SER A 123 16.96 -5.39 0.32
N MET A 124 15.77 -5.98 0.50
CA MET A 124 14.80 -5.51 1.48
C MET A 124 15.29 -5.75 2.92
N VAL A 125 15.93 -6.88 3.21
CA VAL A 125 16.52 -7.15 4.53
C VAL A 125 17.52 -6.05 4.89
N ASP A 126 18.48 -5.77 4.01
CA ASP A 126 19.50 -4.75 4.26
C ASP A 126 18.89 -3.35 4.42
N LEU A 127 18.00 -3.00 3.50
CA LEU A 127 17.34 -1.70 3.44
C LEU A 127 16.53 -1.40 4.71
N TYR A 128 15.67 -2.34 5.12
CA TYR A 128 14.79 -2.14 6.28
C TYR A 128 15.50 -2.37 7.61
N SER A 129 16.51 -3.23 7.68
CA SER A 129 17.35 -3.34 8.89
C SER A 129 18.14 -2.06 9.15
N ALA A 130 18.65 -1.40 8.10
CA ALA A 130 19.32 -0.10 8.24
C ALA A 130 18.36 1.01 8.69
N TYR A 131 17.10 0.98 8.23
CA TYR A 131 16.07 1.91 8.69
C TYR A 131 15.73 1.70 10.17
N CYS A 132 15.36 0.47 10.53
CA CYS A 132 14.91 0.12 11.86
C CYS A 132 16.00 0.38 12.92
N ARG A 133 17.28 0.25 12.58
CA ARG A 133 18.42 0.59 13.46
C ARG A 133 18.43 2.03 13.95
N HIS A 134 17.97 2.97 13.13
CA HIS A 134 18.03 4.40 13.44
C HIS A 134 16.65 5.02 13.65
N TYR A 135 15.58 4.28 13.37
CA TYR A 135 14.18 4.73 13.51
C TYR A 135 13.89 5.29 14.91
N GLU A 136 14.27 4.58 15.98
CA GLU A 136 13.91 4.99 17.34
C GLU A 136 14.50 6.36 17.69
N ARG A 137 15.77 6.57 17.34
CA ARG A 137 16.45 7.85 17.52
C ARG A 137 15.80 8.95 16.70
N ALA A 138 15.49 8.68 15.43
CA ALA A 138 14.82 9.66 14.56
C ALA A 138 13.43 10.04 15.09
N SER A 139 12.67 9.05 15.58
CA SER A 139 11.34 9.25 16.17
C SER A 139 11.41 10.13 17.43
N GLN A 140 12.38 9.88 18.32
CA GLN A 140 12.59 10.73 19.51
C GLN A 140 12.97 12.16 19.15
N ILE A 141 13.84 12.35 18.15
CA ILE A 141 14.22 13.69 17.66
C ILE A 141 12.98 14.40 17.06
N ALA A 142 12.22 13.71 16.22
CA ALA A 142 11.00 14.27 15.61
C ALA A 142 9.98 14.69 16.68
N LEU A 143 9.72 13.83 17.68
CA LEU A 143 8.82 14.15 18.80
C LEU A 143 9.32 15.36 19.59
N THR A 144 10.63 15.43 19.85
CA THR A 144 11.23 16.58 20.56
C THR A 144 11.00 17.88 19.79
N LEU A 145 11.23 17.86 18.47
CA LEU A 145 11.01 19.03 17.62
C LEU A 145 9.53 19.41 17.50
N GLU A 146 8.62 18.43 17.53
CA GLU A 146 7.17 18.66 17.52
C GLU A 146 6.65 19.31 18.80
N CYS A 147 7.27 19.02 19.95
CA CYS A 147 6.90 19.61 21.24
C CYS A 147 7.66 20.89 21.59
N ASP A 148 8.78 21.17 20.93
CA ASP A 148 9.63 22.31 21.23
C ASP A 148 8.99 23.64 20.77
N PRO A 149 8.93 24.69 21.61
CA PRO A 149 8.31 25.96 21.23
C PRO A 149 8.95 26.68 20.03
N VAL A 150 10.24 26.43 19.77
CA VAL A 150 10.97 27.07 18.65
C VAL A 150 10.76 26.28 17.35
N HIS A 151 10.76 24.95 17.42
CA HIS A 151 10.73 24.08 16.23
C HIS A 151 9.33 23.55 15.86
N SER A 152 8.39 23.56 16.80
CA SER A 152 7.03 23.01 16.59
C SER A 152 6.31 23.69 15.41
N GLN A 153 6.40 25.02 15.30
CA GLN A 153 5.82 25.76 14.18
C GLN A 153 6.43 25.35 12.83
N TRP A 154 7.76 25.19 12.79
CA TRP A 154 8.47 24.70 11.59
C TRP A 154 8.03 23.28 11.22
N MET A 155 7.96 22.36 12.18
CA MET A 155 7.47 20.99 11.97
C MET A 155 6.02 20.95 11.48
N SER A 156 5.13 21.77 12.05
CA SER A 156 3.73 21.83 11.61
C SER A 156 3.60 22.29 10.15
N GLN A 157 4.37 23.29 9.73
CA GLN A 157 4.37 23.76 8.33
C GLN A 157 4.85 22.67 7.38
N TYR A 158 5.90 21.93 7.75
CA TYR A 158 6.41 20.81 6.96
C TYR A 158 5.37 19.67 6.86
N ASN A 159 4.68 19.36 7.96
CA ASN A 159 3.63 18.34 7.99
C ASN A 159 2.41 18.70 7.13
N LEU A 160 2.04 19.98 7.09
CA LEU A 160 0.98 20.51 6.22
C LEU A 160 1.37 20.43 4.76
N TYR A 161 2.59 20.83 4.42
CA TYR A 161 3.06 20.78 3.05
C TYR A 161 3.19 19.34 2.55
N LEU A 162 3.70 18.41 3.37
CA LEU A 162 3.70 16.98 3.06
C LEU A 162 2.29 16.44 2.80
N HIS A 163 1.31 16.84 3.62
CA HIS A 163 -0.09 16.46 3.44
C HIS A 163 -0.69 17.04 2.14
N ALA A 164 -0.33 18.27 1.78
CA ALA A 164 -0.73 18.88 0.52
C ALA A 164 -0.16 18.11 -0.68
N LEU A 165 1.12 17.71 -0.63
CA LEU A 165 1.74 16.89 -1.69
C LEU A 165 1.10 15.51 -1.81
N GLU A 166 0.73 14.89 -0.69
CA GLU A 166 0.04 13.59 -0.67
C GLU A 166 -1.40 13.69 -1.22
N SER A 167 -2.08 14.84 -1.08
CA SER A 167 -3.48 15.04 -1.47
C SER A 167 -3.67 15.66 -2.86
N ALA A 168 -2.74 16.49 -3.34
CA ALA A 168 -2.83 17.15 -4.64
C ALA A 168 -2.90 16.15 -5.81
N ASP A 169 -2.36 14.94 -5.64
CA ASP A 169 -2.31 13.90 -6.67
C ASP A 169 -3.47 12.88 -6.59
N GLU A 170 -4.36 12.95 -5.59
CA GLU A 170 -5.62 12.19 -5.61
C GLU A 170 -6.65 12.83 -6.56
N LEU A 171 -6.58 14.15 -6.75
CA LEU A 171 -7.47 14.92 -7.61
C LEU A 171 -7.13 14.77 -9.10
N THR A 172 -5.87 14.49 -9.45
CA THR A 172 -5.40 14.30 -10.83
C THR A 172 -5.89 12.98 -11.45
N LEU A 173 -6.30 12.01 -10.63
CA LEU A 173 -6.87 10.73 -11.09
C LEU A 173 -8.40 10.74 -11.21
N GLN A 174 -9.09 11.76 -10.66
CA GLN A 174 -10.56 11.87 -10.74
C GLN A 174 -11.05 12.62 -11.99
N ASP A 175 -10.17 13.37 -12.66
CA ASP A 175 -10.56 14.21 -13.81
C ASP A 175 -10.53 13.47 -15.16
N SER A 176 -10.07 12.20 -15.19
CA SER A 176 -9.99 11.42 -16.44
C SER A 176 -11.19 10.50 -16.70
N SER A 177 -12.28 10.60 -15.93
CA SER A 177 -13.45 9.70 -16.03
C SER A 177 -14.80 10.39 -16.24
N THR A 178 -14.84 11.59 -16.82
CA THR A 178 -16.12 12.19 -17.25
C THR A 178 -16.13 12.34 -18.77
N GLU A 179 -16.65 11.32 -19.44
CA GLU A 179 -17.08 11.36 -20.84
C GLU A 179 -18.07 12.53 -21.07
N PRO A 180 -18.01 13.24 -22.21
CA PRO A 180 -18.98 14.26 -22.56
C PRO A 180 -20.21 13.59 -23.18
N ALA A 181 -21.32 13.52 -22.45
CA ALA A 181 -22.60 13.17 -23.05
C ALA A 181 -23.16 14.37 -23.81
N ALA A 182 -23.15 14.27 -25.14
CA ALA A 182 -23.87 15.14 -26.06
C ALA A 182 -25.32 14.67 -26.28
N ASP A 183 -26.12 15.60 -26.79
CA ASP A 183 -27.46 15.52 -27.40
C ASP A 183 -28.66 15.51 -26.43
N GLU A 184 -29.34 16.66 -26.26
CA GLU A 184 -30.43 17.25 -27.09
C GLU A 184 -31.79 16.56 -26.87
N ASP A 185 -32.77 17.28 -26.29
CA ASP A 185 -34.01 17.68 -26.99
C ASP A 185 -35.00 18.46 -26.07
N SER A 186 -35.35 19.65 -26.56
CA SER A 186 -36.56 20.49 -26.48
C SER A 186 -37.51 20.65 -25.26
N THR A 187 -37.89 21.94 -25.12
CA THR A 187 -39.22 22.55 -24.88
C THR A 187 -39.62 23.11 -23.48
N GLU A 188 -39.72 24.46 -23.49
CA GLU A 188 -40.78 25.33 -22.95
C GLU A 188 -40.92 25.70 -21.44
N GLN A 189 -40.59 26.99 -21.21
CA GLN A 189 -41.37 28.08 -20.58
C GLN A 189 -41.71 28.12 -19.07
N THR A 190 -41.45 29.33 -18.55
CA THR A 190 -42.19 30.14 -17.55
C THR A 190 -41.83 30.15 -16.05
N THR A 191 -41.26 31.29 -15.67
CA THR A 191 -41.56 32.17 -14.50
C THR A 191 -41.00 31.90 -13.10
N ASN A 192 -40.42 33.00 -12.59
CA ASN A 192 -40.36 33.49 -11.20
C ASN A 192 -39.54 32.73 -10.13
N GLY A 193 -38.41 33.37 -9.79
CA GLY A 193 -38.23 33.97 -8.46
C GLY A 193 -37.84 33.06 -7.30
N GLY A 194 -36.61 33.25 -6.81
CA GLY A 194 -36.29 33.04 -5.39
C GLY A 194 -35.18 32.04 -5.10
N GLY A 195 -34.15 32.50 -4.39
CA GLY A 195 -33.30 31.67 -3.56
C GLY A 195 -32.03 31.15 -4.22
N ALA A 196 -30.95 31.92 -4.12
CA ALA A 196 -29.59 31.42 -4.27
C ALA A 196 -29.30 30.41 -3.14
N THR A 197 -29.66 29.15 -3.34
CA THR A 197 -29.14 28.04 -2.54
C THR A 197 -27.72 27.76 -3.04
N ALA A 198 -26.75 28.33 -2.34
CA ALA A 198 -25.35 27.94 -2.46
C ALA A 198 -25.28 26.41 -2.29
N ARG A 199 -25.03 25.73 -3.42
CA ARG A 199 -24.81 24.29 -3.51
C ARG A 199 -23.61 23.97 -2.63
N ARG A 200 -23.91 23.59 -1.38
CA ARG A 200 -22.96 23.15 -0.35
C ARG A 200 -22.13 22.03 -0.96
N ARG A 201 -20.89 22.35 -1.34
CA ARG A 201 -19.85 21.38 -1.65
C ARG A 201 -19.82 20.41 -0.47
N THR A 202 -20.22 19.18 -0.69
CA THR A 202 -20.05 18.10 0.26
C THR A 202 -18.55 17.94 0.45
N SER A 203 -18.02 18.48 1.55
CA SER A 203 -16.64 18.30 1.96
C SER A 203 -16.42 16.80 2.11
N THR A 204 -15.67 16.21 1.17
CA THR A 204 -15.04 14.92 1.38
C THR A 204 -14.30 14.98 2.73
N PRO A 205 -14.37 13.94 3.58
CA PRO A 205 -13.64 13.95 4.83
C PRO A 205 -12.15 14.05 4.50
N SER A 206 -11.57 15.24 4.69
CA SER A 206 -10.15 15.47 4.45
C SER A 206 -9.36 14.59 5.41
N ARG A 207 -8.49 13.75 4.88
CA ARG A 207 -7.60 12.88 5.68
C ARG A 207 -6.88 13.73 6.73
N PRO A 208 -6.76 13.30 8.00
CA PRO A 208 -6.12 14.10 9.02
C PRO A 208 -4.64 14.34 8.70
N VAL A 209 -4.14 15.53 9.05
CA VAL A 209 -2.71 15.83 8.96
C VAL A 209 -1.99 15.05 10.05
N LEU A 210 -1.04 14.20 9.67
CA LEU A 210 -0.26 13.40 10.60
C LEU A 210 0.91 14.22 11.17
N SER A 211 1.40 13.83 12.35
CA SER A 211 2.72 14.27 12.82
C SER A 211 3.81 13.61 11.99
N PHE A 212 5.02 14.18 11.99
CA PHE A 212 6.14 13.59 11.29
C PHE A 212 6.60 12.32 12.01
N SER A 213 6.59 12.33 13.35
CA SER A 213 6.86 11.17 14.19
C SER A 213 5.99 9.96 13.83
N ALA A 214 4.71 10.19 13.49
CA ALA A 214 3.81 9.13 13.01
C ALA A 214 4.16 8.65 11.60
N ARG A 215 4.55 9.56 10.68
CA ARG A 215 4.99 9.21 9.32
C ARG A 215 6.26 8.35 9.29
N LEU A 216 7.11 8.44 10.32
CA LEU A 216 8.29 7.57 10.44
C LEU A 216 7.93 6.09 10.61
N LEU A 217 6.70 5.73 10.97
CA LEU A 217 6.26 4.34 10.98
C LEU A 217 6.04 3.78 9.57
N SER A 218 5.79 4.63 8.57
CA SER A 218 5.35 4.20 7.24
C SER A 218 6.30 3.20 6.56
N PRO A 219 7.63 3.34 6.62
CA PRO A 219 8.54 2.30 6.13
C PRO A 219 8.41 0.95 6.83
N ALA A 220 8.33 0.95 8.16
CA ALA A 220 8.19 -0.29 8.92
C ALA A 220 6.86 -0.98 8.61
N GLN A 221 5.79 -0.19 8.49
CA GLN A 221 4.49 -0.67 8.06
C GLN A 221 4.52 -1.19 6.63
N ARG A 222 5.28 -0.59 5.72
CA ARG A 222 5.25 -0.98 4.31
C ARG A 222 5.70 -2.41 4.11
N PHE A 223 6.88 -2.78 4.62
CA PHE A 223 7.40 -4.12 4.38
C PHE A 223 6.54 -5.20 5.07
N GLN A 224 5.92 -4.84 6.20
CA GLN A 224 4.98 -5.71 6.92
C GLN A 224 3.65 -5.87 6.16
N ARG A 225 3.21 -4.88 5.38
CA ARG A 225 1.96 -5.00 4.60
C ARG A 225 2.09 -5.93 3.41
N TYR A 226 3.29 -6.21 2.89
CA TYR A 226 3.44 -7.08 1.72
C TYR A 226 2.89 -8.49 1.95
N HIS A 227 3.17 -9.11 3.10
CA HIS A 227 2.66 -10.45 3.35
C HIS A 227 1.12 -10.44 3.44
N LEU A 228 0.49 -9.42 4.03
CA LEU A 228 -0.97 -9.31 4.08
C LEU A 228 -1.60 -9.16 2.68
N LEU A 229 -0.98 -8.33 1.83
CA LEU A 229 -1.45 -8.12 0.44
C LEU A 229 -1.28 -9.39 -0.40
N LEU A 230 -0.17 -10.11 -0.23
CA LEU A 230 0.08 -11.38 -0.91
C LEU A 230 -0.84 -12.50 -0.40
N ASP A 231 -1.15 -12.53 0.90
CA ASP A 231 -2.11 -13.49 1.47
C ASP A 231 -3.52 -13.26 0.91
N ARG A 232 -3.94 -12.00 0.81
CA ARG A 232 -5.21 -11.62 0.18
C ARG A 232 -5.24 -12.02 -1.30
N LEU A 233 -4.18 -11.76 -2.05
CA LEU A 233 -4.08 -12.13 -3.47
C LEU A 233 -4.15 -13.66 -3.64
N LYS A 234 -3.42 -14.41 -2.82
CA LYS A 234 -3.46 -15.88 -2.74
C LYS A 234 -4.87 -16.40 -2.46
N GLY A 235 -5.62 -15.72 -1.58
CA GLY A 235 -7.00 -16.09 -1.22
C GLY A 235 -7.97 -16.06 -2.40
N TYR A 236 -7.70 -15.27 -3.45
CA TYR A 236 -8.52 -15.16 -4.65
C TYR A 236 -8.00 -15.94 -5.86
N ALA A 237 -6.79 -16.48 -5.80
CA ALA A 237 -6.25 -17.31 -6.87
C ALA A 237 -7.13 -18.55 -7.11
N THR A 238 -7.41 -18.86 -8.36
CA THR A 238 -8.27 -19.98 -8.75
C THR A 238 -7.47 -21.25 -9.01
N ASN A 239 -6.22 -21.12 -9.45
CA ASN A 239 -5.40 -22.26 -9.87
C ASN A 239 -4.46 -22.71 -8.74
N GLY A 240 -4.25 -24.04 -8.63
CA GLY A 240 -3.37 -24.61 -7.61
C GLY A 240 -1.91 -24.15 -7.73
N THR A 241 -1.43 -24.01 -8.97
CA THR A 241 -0.08 -23.53 -9.28
C THR A 241 0.11 -22.07 -8.89
N GLU A 242 -0.87 -21.19 -9.17
CA GLU A 242 -0.86 -19.79 -8.75
C GLU A 242 -0.83 -19.67 -7.22
N LYS A 243 -1.68 -20.44 -6.54
CA LYS A 243 -1.70 -20.49 -5.07
C LYS A 243 -0.35 -20.90 -4.50
N GLU A 244 0.31 -21.89 -5.08
CA GLU A 244 1.64 -22.32 -4.64
C GLU A 244 2.68 -21.21 -4.84
N CYS A 245 2.68 -20.54 -6.00
CA CYS A 245 3.60 -19.44 -6.29
C CYS A 245 3.40 -18.27 -5.32
N LEU A 246 2.15 -17.86 -5.10
CA LEU A 246 1.80 -16.80 -4.16
C LEU A 246 2.05 -17.21 -2.71
N SER A 247 1.90 -18.49 -2.36
CA SER A 247 2.26 -19.00 -1.04
C SER A 247 3.75 -18.89 -0.77
N LYS A 248 4.60 -19.15 -1.78
CA LYS A 248 6.05 -18.95 -1.68
C LYS A 248 6.36 -17.46 -1.53
N ALA A 249 5.80 -16.59 -2.36
CA ALA A 249 5.98 -15.15 -2.25
C ALA A 249 5.55 -14.59 -0.88
N HIS A 250 4.41 -15.07 -0.38
CA HIS A 250 3.91 -14.75 0.96
C HIS A 250 4.91 -15.15 2.05
N GLN A 251 5.42 -16.39 1.98
CA GLN A 251 6.38 -16.89 2.96
C GLN A 251 7.68 -16.08 2.96
N GLU A 252 8.20 -15.70 1.80
CA GLU A 252 9.38 -14.80 1.70
C GLU A 252 9.16 -13.49 2.46
N MET A 253 7.94 -12.93 2.45
CA MET A 253 7.64 -11.70 3.16
C MET A 253 7.42 -11.89 4.67
N VAL A 254 6.88 -13.03 5.09
CA VAL A 254 6.86 -13.42 6.51
C VAL A 254 8.29 -13.62 7.04
N ASP A 255 9.16 -14.24 6.25
CA ASP A 255 10.55 -14.48 6.58
C ASP A 255 11.34 -13.17 6.63
N LEU A 256 11.04 -12.20 5.74
CA LEU A 256 11.60 -10.85 5.83
C LEU A 256 11.26 -10.21 7.17
N CYS A 257 9.98 -10.21 7.55
CA CYS A 257 9.53 -9.65 8.82
C CYS A 257 10.25 -10.29 10.01
N THR A 258 10.36 -11.62 9.99
CA THR A 258 11.06 -12.39 11.03
C THR A 258 12.55 -12.06 11.07
N THR A 259 13.19 -11.95 9.91
CA THR A 259 14.63 -11.68 9.76
C THR A 259 14.96 -10.28 10.26
N VAL A 260 14.26 -9.24 9.77
CA VAL A 260 14.47 -7.86 10.21
C VAL A 260 14.24 -7.75 11.71
N ASN A 261 13.15 -8.32 12.23
CA ASN A 261 12.86 -8.29 13.66
C ASN A 261 13.94 -9.03 14.50
N THR A 262 14.51 -10.11 13.99
CA THR A 262 15.62 -10.83 14.65
C THR A 262 16.90 -9.98 14.63
N LEU A 263 17.26 -9.39 13.49
CA LEU A 263 18.41 -8.49 13.36
C LEU A 263 18.29 -7.28 14.28
N MET A 264 17.07 -6.77 14.46
CA MET A 264 16.77 -5.69 15.38
C MET A 264 16.80 -6.09 16.86
N ARG A 265 16.62 -7.37 17.18
CA ARG A 265 16.74 -7.92 18.54
C ARG A 265 18.17 -8.33 18.90
N ILE A 266 19.07 -8.48 17.93
CA ILE A 266 20.46 -8.86 18.20
C ILE A 266 21.17 -7.69 18.92
N PRO A 267 21.70 -7.91 20.14
CA PRO A 267 21.74 -6.91 21.20
C PRO A 267 23.07 -6.13 21.25
N VAL A 268 23.73 -5.90 20.12
CA VAL A 268 25.08 -5.28 20.16
C VAL A 268 25.01 -3.80 20.56
N LEU A 269 23.84 -3.16 20.57
CA LEU A 269 23.65 -1.82 21.14
C LEU A 269 22.25 -1.77 21.81
N THR A 270 22.22 -1.62 23.13
CA THR A 270 21.02 -1.58 23.96
C THR A 270 20.09 -0.40 23.64
N VAL A 271 18.78 -0.67 23.50
CA VAL A 271 17.59 -0.13 24.23
C VAL A 271 16.33 -0.55 23.43
N SER A 272 15.40 -1.23 24.10
CA SER A 272 13.99 -1.50 23.71
C SER A 272 13.60 -1.72 22.23
N SER A 273 14.19 -2.67 21.52
CA SER A 273 13.86 -2.95 20.10
C SER A 273 12.63 -3.87 19.89
N CYS A 274 11.58 -3.76 20.72
CA CYS A 274 10.31 -4.50 20.53
C CYS A 274 9.32 -3.81 19.57
N ILE A 275 9.71 -2.70 18.94
CA ILE A 275 8.83 -1.83 18.14
C ILE A 275 8.26 -2.54 16.91
N CYS A 276 9.02 -3.46 16.28
CA CYS A 276 8.58 -4.10 15.04
C CYS A 276 7.31 -4.95 15.17
N ILE A 277 6.96 -5.43 16.37
CA ILE A 277 5.74 -6.23 16.59
C ILE A 277 4.65 -5.43 17.31
N ASN A 278 5.00 -4.55 18.25
CA ASN A 278 3.98 -3.90 19.09
C ASN A 278 3.40 -2.59 18.51
N ALA A 279 4.05 -1.94 17.54
CA ALA A 279 3.58 -0.67 16.97
C ALA A 279 2.35 -0.80 16.03
N LEU A 280 1.79 -2.01 15.85
CA LEU A 280 0.65 -2.26 14.95
C LEU A 280 -0.54 -2.99 15.59
N ASN A 281 -0.51 -3.34 16.88
CA ASN A 281 -1.71 -3.84 17.57
C ASN A 281 -2.65 -2.70 18.02
N SER A 282 -2.38 -1.45 17.65
CA SER A 282 -3.19 -0.28 17.97
C SER A 282 -3.30 0.68 16.78
N VAL A 283 -3.82 0.18 15.65
CA VAL A 283 -4.59 0.95 14.65
C VAL A 283 -5.67 0.04 14.07
#